data_AF-A0A7S2SKB0-F1
#
_entry.id   AF-A0A7S2SKB0-F1
#
_cell.length_a   1.000
_cell.length_b   1.000
_cell.length_c   1.000
_cell.angle_alpha   90.00
_cell.angle_beta   90.00
_cell.angle_gamma   90.00
#
_symmetry.space_group_name_H-M   'P 1'
#
loop_
_entity.id
_entity.type
_entity.pdbx_description
1 polymer ?
#
loop_
_entity_poly.entity_id
_entity_poly.type
_entity_poly.pdbx_seq_one_letter_code
_entity_poly.pdbx_strand_id
1 'polypeptide(L)'
;MAPVHAPGLSSIQQAIQSFIPELSGDLHKGSAGRVGVFGGSLEYTGAPFYAATSALKTGADLAYLMTAEEAAVPIKCYGPELMVSAVYSGEAFQQCTVASREDLVAQSMAK
;
A
#
# COMPACT_ATOMS: atom_id res chain seq x y z
N MET A 1 -24.20 -1.12 -19.46
CA MET A 1 -24.11 -2.59 -19.45
C MET A 1 -24.68 -3.05 -18.11
N ALA A 2 -25.69 -3.93 -18.08
CA ALA A 2 -26.30 -4.41 -16.83
C ALA A 2 -25.36 -5.39 -16.11
N PRO A 3 -25.41 -5.51 -14.77
CA PRO A 3 -24.58 -6.47 -14.04
C PRO A 3 -24.80 -7.88 -14.61
N VAL A 4 -23.70 -8.57 -14.89
CA VAL A 4 -23.72 -9.96 -15.36
C VAL A 4 -24.30 -10.83 -14.26
N HIS A 5 -25.60 -11.10 -14.32
CA HIS A 5 -26.28 -12.00 -13.37
C HIS A 5 -25.89 -13.44 -13.71
N ALA A 6 -24.71 -13.87 -13.25
CA ALA A 6 -24.27 -15.25 -13.34
C ALA A 6 -25.03 -16.09 -12.30
N PRO A 7 -25.89 -17.04 -12.70
CA PRO A 7 -26.61 -17.88 -11.76
C PRO A 7 -25.63 -18.77 -10.97
N GLY A 8 -25.72 -18.76 -9.63
CA GLY A 8 -24.94 -19.63 -8.74
C GLY A 8 -23.94 -18.94 -7.80
N LEU A 9 -23.81 -17.61 -7.85
CA LEU A 9 -22.91 -16.86 -6.95
C LEU A 9 -23.60 -16.49 -5.63
N SER A 10 -22.83 -16.51 -4.53
CA SER A 10 -23.29 -15.99 -3.24
C SER A 10 -23.46 -14.47 -3.30
N SER A 11 -24.26 -13.91 -2.39
CA SER A 11 -24.46 -12.45 -2.31
C SER A 11 -23.14 -11.67 -2.15
N ILE A 12 -22.15 -12.25 -1.46
CA ILE A 12 -20.82 -11.64 -1.30
C ILE A 12 -20.06 -11.64 -2.62
N GLN A 13 -20.12 -12.72 -3.39
CA GLN A 13 -19.46 -12.80 -4.70
C GLN A 13 -20.05 -11.78 -5.69
N GLN A 14 -21.37 -11.63 -5.69
CA GLN A 14 -22.06 -10.62 -6.51
C GLN A 14 -21.65 -9.20 -6.11
N ALA A 15 -21.56 -8.92 -4.81
CA ALA A 15 -21.09 -7.62 -4.32
C ALA A 15 -19.65 -7.34 -4.77
N ILE A 16 -18.72 -8.30 -4.61
CA ILE A 16 -17.32 -8.15 -5.04
C ILE A 16 -17.23 -7.88 -6.54
N GLN A 17 -17.96 -8.63 -7.37
CA GLN A 17 -17.95 -8.44 -8.82
C GLN A 17 -18.37 -7.04 -9.25
N SER A 18 -19.30 -6.41 -8.50
CA SER A 18 -19.75 -5.05 -8.81
C SER A 18 -18.68 -3.97 -8.57
N PHE A 19 -17.62 -4.27 -7.81
CA PHE A 19 -16.50 -3.35 -7.55
C PHE A 19 -15.33 -3.50 -8.53
N ILE A 20 -15.27 -4.59 -9.30
CA ILE A 20 -14.16 -4.85 -10.23
C ILE A 20 -14.42 -4.09 -11.52
N PRO A 21 -13.53 -3.16 -11.93
CA PRO A 21 -13.72 -2.41 -13.18
C PRO A 21 -13.61 -3.33 -14.40
N GLU A 22 -14.42 -3.06 -15.42
CA GLU A 22 -14.33 -3.75 -16.71
C GLU A 22 -13.07 -3.29 -17.46
N LEU A 23 -12.35 -4.23 -18.07
CA LEU A 23 -11.22 -3.92 -18.92
C LEU A 23 -11.71 -3.42 -20.28
N SER A 24 -11.41 -2.18 -20.62
CA SER A 24 -11.76 -1.55 -21.91
C SER A 24 -10.54 -0.91 -22.57
N GLY A 25 -10.50 -0.92 -23.90
CA GLY A 25 -9.42 -0.31 -24.69
C GLY A 25 -9.37 1.22 -24.62
N ASP A 26 -10.44 1.86 -24.12
CA ASP A 26 -10.50 3.31 -23.92
C ASP A 26 -9.84 3.74 -22.59
N LEU A 27 -9.53 2.78 -21.71
CA LEU A 27 -8.89 3.04 -20.43
C LEU A 27 -7.37 3.12 -20.60
N HIS A 28 -6.73 3.98 -19.80
CA HIS A 28 -5.28 4.20 -19.84
C HIS A 28 -4.64 3.80 -18.52
N LYS A 29 -3.29 3.80 -18.48
CA LYS A 29 -2.52 3.48 -17.26
C LYS A 29 -3.03 4.31 -16.06
N GLY A 30 -3.40 3.62 -14.99
CA GLY A 30 -3.93 4.21 -13.77
C GLY A 30 -5.46 4.32 -13.72
N SER A 31 -6.18 3.91 -14.77
CA SER A 31 -7.65 3.88 -14.80
C SER A 31 -8.22 2.73 -13.97
N ALA A 32 -7.53 1.59 -13.86
CA ALA A 32 -7.98 0.43 -13.10
C ALA A 32 -7.47 0.41 -11.65
N GLY A 33 -6.66 1.40 -11.24
CA GLY A 33 -6.30 1.60 -9.84
C GLY A 33 -4.90 2.16 -9.62
N ARG A 34 -4.78 2.99 -8.58
CA ARG A 34 -3.52 3.54 -8.08
C ARG A 34 -3.44 3.28 -6.58
N VAL A 35 -2.50 2.43 -6.18
CA VAL A 35 -2.34 2.02 -4.78
C VAL A 35 -1.04 2.58 -4.23
N GLY A 36 -1.10 3.16 -3.04
CA GLY A 36 0.06 3.61 -2.28
C GLY A 36 0.24 2.75 -1.03
N VAL A 37 1.44 2.25 -0.82
CA VAL A 37 1.84 1.57 0.42
C VAL A 37 2.90 2.42 1.09
N PHE A 38 2.67 2.75 2.36
CA PHE A 38 3.63 3.47 3.19
C PHE A 38 4.14 2.54 4.27
N GLY A 39 5.46 2.46 4.43
CA GLY A 39 6.09 1.74 5.51
C GLY A 39 7.39 1.06 5.11
N GLY A 40 7.91 0.28 6.04
CA GLY A 40 9.21 -0.35 5.96
C GLY A 40 10.24 0.32 6.87
N SER A 41 11.28 -0.43 7.17
CA SER A 41 12.41 0.01 7.98
C SER A 41 13.63 -0.79 7.57
N LEU A 42 14.77 -0.47 8.18
CA LEU A 42 16.00 -1.24 8.05
C LEU A 42 15.77 -2.77 8.21
N GLU A 43 14.93 -3.16 9.16
CA GLU A 43 14.66 -4.57 9.49
C GLU A 43 13.48 -5.17 8.72
N TYR A 44 12.50 -4.34 8.33
CA TYR A 44 11.21 -4.81 7.79
C TYR A 44 10.93 -4.30 6.38
N THR A 45 11.70 -4.76 5.41
CA THR A 45 11.51 -4.43 3.98
C THR A 45 10.44 -5.27 3.28
N GLY A 46 10.18 -6.49 3.78
CA GLY A 46 9.32 -7.46 3.11
C GLY A 46 7.83 -7.12 3.19
N ALA A 47 7.34 -6.69 4.36
CA ALA A 47 5.93 -6.38 4.56
C ALA A 47 5.38 -5.32 3.57
N PRO A 48 6.00 -4.13 3.40
CA PRO A 48 5.51 -3.15 2.44
C PRO A 48 5.65 -3.66 0.98
N PHE A 49 6.70 -4.41 0.66
CA PHE A 49 6.86 -5.01 -0.67
C PHE A 49 5.71 -5.95 -1.03
N TYR A 50 5.41 -6.94 -0.17
CA TYR A 50 4.35 -7.90 -0.45
C TYR A 50 2.96 -7.27 -0.52
N ALA A 51 2.70 -6.24 0.30
CA ALA A 51 1.45 -5.49 0.21
C ALA A 51 1.31 -4.79 -1.15
N ALA A 52 2.34 -4.07 -1.60
CA ALA A 52 2.33 -3.34 -2.87
C ALA A 52 2.27 -4.29 -4.09
N THR A 53 3.05 -5.37 -4.07
CA THR A 53 3.04 -6.38 -5.14
C THR A 53 1.72 -7.13 -5.20
N SER A 54 1.07 -7.40 -4.06
CA SER A 54 -0.26 -8.03 -4.06
C SER A 54 -1.30 -7.13 -4.71
N ALA A 55 -1.22 -5.81 -4.52
CA ALA A 55 -2.10 -4.87 -5.21
C ALA A 55 -1.96 -4.96 -6.74
N LEU A 56 -0.72 -4.97 -7.26
CA LEU A 56 -0.47 -5.17 -8.70
C LEU A 56 -1.03 -6.51 -9.20
N LYS A 57 -0.76 -7.60 -8.46
CA LYS A 57 -1.25 -8.94 -8.81
C LYS A 57 -2.77 -9.06 -8.77
N THR A 58 -3.46 -8.19 -8.02
CA THR A 58 -4.92 -8.17 -7.92
C THR A 58 -5.56 -7.27 -8.99
N GLY A 59 -4.75 -6.56 -9.78
CA GLY A 59 -5.21 -5.77 -10.93
C GLY A 59 -5.08 -4.25 -10.78
N ALA A 60 -4.36 -3.75 -9.76
CA ALA A 60 -4.00 -2.33 -9.73
C ALA A 60 -2.99 -2.02 -10.86
N ASP A 61 -3.22 -0.95 -11.61
CA ASP A 61 -2.30 -0.53 -12.67
C ASP A 61 -0.97 -0.01 -12.12
N LEU A 62 -1.03 0.68 -10.97
CA LEU A 62 0.10 1.37 -10.38
C LEU A 62 0.18 1.10 -8.88
N ALA A 63 1.37 0.70 -8.44
CA ALA A 63 1.70 0.57 -7.03
C ALA A 63 2.91 1.44 -6.68
N TYR A 64 2.68 2.37 -5.77
CA TYR A 64 3.69 3.25 -5.19
C TYR A 64 4.07 2.73 -3.82
N LEU A 65 5.36 2.66 -3.54
CA LEU A 65 5.88 2.23 -2.24
C LEU A 65 6.74 3.35 -1.67
N MET A 66 6.22 3.99 -0.63
CA MET A 66 6.88 5.05 0.13
C MET A 66 7.51 4.43 1.38
N THR A 67 8.84 4.48 1.47
CA THR A 67 9.57 3.73 2.51
C THR A 67 10.72 4.54 3.10
N ALA A 68 11.37 3.91 4.09
CA ALA A 68 12.55 4.42 4.72
C ALA A 68 13.74 4.41 3.73
N GLU A 69 14.65 5.39 3.83
CA GLU A 69 15.86 5.46 3.00
C GLU A 69 16.65 4.15 3.01
N GLU A 70 16.74 3.51 4.17
CA GLU A 70 17.51 2.28 4.39
C GLU A 70 16.83 1.05 3.75
N ALA A 71 15.50 1.11 3.57
CA ALA A 71 14.69 0.04 2.99
C ALA A 71 14.54 0.14 1.46
N ALA A 72 14.75 1.34 0.89
CA ALA A 72 14.47 1.60 -0.51
C ALA A 72 15.30 0.76 -1.49
N VAL A 73 16.61 0.59 -1.22
CA VAL A 73 17.49 -0.20 -2.09
C VAL A 73 17.13 -1.69 -2.06
N PRO A 74 17.03 -2.36 -0.88
CA PRO A 74 16.59 -3.76 -0.83
C PRO A 74 15.26 -4.01 -1.55
N ILE A 75 14.26 -3.15 -1.34
CA ILE A 75 12.93 -3.31 -1.95
C ILE A 75 13.01 -3.19 -3.48
N LYS A 76 13.80 -2.23 -4.01
CA LYS A 76 14.01 -2.09 -5.46
C LYS A 76 14.69 -3.32 -6.08
N CYS A 77 15.49 -4.06 -5.31
CA CYS A 77 16.12 -5.31 -5.78
C CYS A 77 15.14 -6.48 -5.89
N TYR A 78 13.96 -6.42 -5.25
CA TYR A 78 12.98 -7.51 -5.31
C TYR A 78 12.19 -7.54 -6.64
N GLY A 79 12.10 -6.41 -7.36
CA GLY A 79 11.50 -6.37 -8.69
C GLY A 79 11.30 -4.95 -9.23
N PRO A 80 11.22 -4.78 -10.57
CA PRO A 80 11.14 -3.47 -11.22
C PRO A 80 9.72 -2.87 -11.29
N GLU A 81 8.70 -3.65 -10.91
CA GLU A 81 7.29 -3.27 -11.11
C GLU A 81 6.82 -2.12 -10.19
N LEU A 82 7.41 -2.02 -8.99
CA LEU A 82 7.00 -1.06 -7.97
C LEU A 82 7.67 0.30 -8.18
N MET A 83 6.91 1.39 -8.02
CA MET A 83 7.45 2.74 -7.94
C MET A 83 7.89 3.04 -6.51
N VAL A 84 9.14 2.73 -6.20
CA VAL A 84 9.70 2.84 -4.85
C VAL A 84 10.38 4.20 -4.64
N SER A 85 9.89 4.96 -3.65
CA SER A 85 10.43 6.24 -3.22
C SER A 85 10.85 6.19 -1.75
N ALA A 86 12.08 6.60 -1.47
CA ALA A 86 12.51 6.89 -0.11
C ALA A 86 11.93 8.25 0.30
N VAL A 87 11.13 8.30 1.36
CA VAL A 87 10.46 9.55 1.78
C VAL A 87 10.66 9.91 3.25
N TYR A 88 11.30 9.03 4.03
CA TYR A 88 11.69 9.28 5.41
C TYR A 88 12.98 8.52 5.76
N SER A 89 13.70 8.94 6.79
CA SER A 89 14.75 8.12 7.43
C SER A 89 14.18 7.43 8.67
N GLY A 90 14.64 6.21 8.96
CA GLY A 90 14.17 5.45 10.11
C GLY A 90 14.42 6.20 11.43
N GLU A 91 15.58 6.84 11.55
CA GLU A 91 15.98 7.62 12.74
C GLU A 91 15.06 8.81 13.00
N ALA A 92 14.79 9.64 11.98
CA ALA A 92 13.94 10.82 12.12
C ALA A 92 12.48 10.44 12.42
N PHE A 93 12.00 9.36 11.81
CA PHE A 93 10.63 8.88 12.03
C PHE A 93 10.45 8.34 13.47
N GLN A 94 11.46 7.64 13.98
CA GLN A 94 11.44 7.13 15.35
C GLN A 94 11.53 8.25 16.39
N GLN A 95 12.33 9.28 16.13
CA GLN A 95 12.44 10.47 16.99
C GLN A 95 11.09 11.18 17.18
N CYS A 96 10.31 11.36 16.10
CA CYS A 96 8.96 11.92 16.20
C CYS A 96 8.02 11.06 17.08
N THR A 97 8.21 9.74 17.04
CA THR A 97 7.43 8.80 17.84
C THR A 97 7.82 8.82 19.33
N VAL A 98 9.12 8.98 19.65
CA VAL A 98 9.56 9.08 21.05
C VAL A 98 9.27 10.45 21.66
N ALA A 99 9.45 11.55 20.93
CA ALA A 99 9.11 12.89 21.41
C ALA A 99 7.63 12.99 21.80
N SER A 100 6.74 12.48 20.94
CA SER A 100 5.30 12.44 21.23
C SER A 100 4.95 11.51 22.41
N ARG A 101 5.72 10.44 22.64
CA ARG A 101 5.54 9.55 23.80
C ARG A 101 6.02 10.18 25.10
N GLU A 102 7.13 10.90 25.10
CA GLU A 102 7.60 11.63 26.28
C GLU A 102 6.58 12.69 26.71
N ASP A 103 6.00 13.41 25.75
CA ASP A 103 4.92 14.38 26.02
C ASP A 103 3.66 13.70 26.56
N LEU A 104 3.27 12.55 26.01
CA LEU A 104 2.11 11.78 26.48
C LEU A 104 2.34 11.15 27.86
N VAL A 105 3.55 10.66 28.14
CA VAL A 105 3.94 10.13 29.46
C VAL A 105 4.00 11.25 30.50
N ALA A 106 4.57 12.40 30.14
CA ALA A 106 4.60 13.58 31.00
C ALA A 106 3.18 14.08 31.33
N GLN A 107 2.27 14.11 30.34
CA GLN A 107 0.86 14.47 30.55
C GLN A 107 0.10 13.41 31.38
N SER A 108 0.46 12.13 31.28
CA SER A 108 -0.14 11.07 32.09
C SER A 108 0.32 11.08 33.55
N MET A 109 1.51 11.58 33.84
CA MET A 109 2.06 11.69 35.20
C MET A 109 1.62 12.99 35.92
N ALA A 110 1.10 13.97 35.17
CA ALA A 110 0.60 15.24 35.70
C ALA A 110 -0.88 15.20 36.13
N LYS A 111 -1.51 14.02 36.14
CA LYS A 111 -2.92 13.80 36.49
C LYS A 111 -3.03 12.87 37.69
#